data_AF-A0A3D4LMX2-F1
#
_entry.id   AF-A0A3D4LMX2-F1
#
_cell.length_a   1.000
_cell.length_b   1.000
_cell.length_c   1.000
_cell.angle_alpha   90.00
_cell.angle_beta   90.00
_cell.angle_gamma   90.00
#
_symmetry.space_group_name_H-M   'P 1'
#
loop_
_entity.id
_entity.type
_entity.pdbx_description
1 polymer ?
#
loop_
_entity_poly.entity_id
_entity_poly.type
_entity_poly.pdbx_seq_one_letter_code
_entity_poly.pdbx_strand_id
1 'polypeptide(L)'
;MENVKVRINTIQTIDEAGNEDVIELITEAKLEKLKDCFIVNYDESKITEHKGSRTRLKIYKDKMLMIKVGVFSSKMEFQQGKKYSNLYSTPYGSFDLE
;
A
#
# COMPACT_ATOMS: atom_id res chain seq x y z
N MET A 1 -14.24 -6.85 -12.85
CA MET A 1 -12.93 -6.90 -12.18
C MET A 1 -12.06 -7.92 -12.91
N GLU A 2 -10.83 -7.56 -13.25
CA GLU A 2 -9.89 -8.41 -13.97
C GLU A 2 -8.84 -8.97 -13.00
N ASN A 3 -8.53 -10.27 -13.12
CA ASN A 3 -7.42 -10.84 -12.36
C ASN A 3 -6.12 -10.54 -13.10
N VAL A 4 -5.16 -9.93 -12.41
CA VAL A 4 -3.88 -9.52 -12.97
C VAL A 4 -2.75 -9.99 -12.05
N LYS A 5 -1.56 -10.19 -12.61
CA LYS A 5 -0.35 -10.41 -11.82
C LYS A 5 0.37 -9.07 -11.69
N VAL A 6 0.64 -8.63 -10.46
CA VAL A 6 1.33 -7.37 -10.19
C VAL A 6 2.70 -7.64 -9.59
N ARG A 7 3.66 -6.78 -9.95
CA ARG A 7 4.98 -6.69 -9.32
C ARG A 7 5.08 -5.29 -8.71
N ILE A 8 5.34 -5.24 -7.42
CA ILE A 8 5.49 -4.01 -6.64
C ILE A 8 6.92 -3.99 -6.16
N ASN A 9 7.68 -2.96 -6.56
CA ASN A 9 9.05 -2.73 -6.11
C ASN A 9 9.03 -1.51 -5.21
N THR A 10 9.47 -1.67 -3.97
CA THR A 10 9.59 -0.60 -2.99
C THR A 10 11.06 -0.40 -2.69
N ILE A 11 11.53 0.84 -2.76
CA ILE A 11 12.86 1.22 -2.30
C ILE A 11 12.68 2.09 -1.07
N GLN A 12 13.28 1.68 0.05
CA GLN A 12 13.23 2.42 1.30
C GLN A 12 14.64 2.85 1.68
N THR A 13 14.86 4.15 1.81
CA THR A 13 16.11 4.67 2.38
C THR A 13 16.02 4.57 3.90
N ILE A 14 16.85 3.72 4.50
CA ILE A 14 16.74 3.31 5.91
C ILE A 14 17.46 4.30 6.84
N ASP A 15 18.45 5.03 6.32
CA ASP A 15 19.25 5.98 7.08
C ASP A 15 19.77 7.15 6.24
N GLU A 16 20.29 8.17 6.92
CA GLU A 16 20.89 9.36 6.30
C GLU A 16 22.19 9.06 5.55
N ALA A 17 22.79 7.87 5.74
CA ALA A 17 23.97 7.45 4.98
C ALA A 17 23.59 6.94 3.57
N GLY A 18 22.30 6.85 3.26
CA GLY A 18 21.79 6.48 1.95
C GLY A 18 21.71 4.97 1.75
N ASN A 19 21.68 4.17 2.81
CA ASN A 19 21.45 2.74 2.67
C ASN A 19 20.01 2.50 2.19
N GLU A 20 19.87 1.78 1.08
CA GLU A 20 18.59 1.47 0.45
C GLU A 20 18.23 0.00 0.67
N ASP A 21 17.01 -0.25 1.15
CA ASP A 21 16.40 -1.57 1.13
C ASP A 21 15.48 -1.69 -0.08
N VAL A 22 15.64 -2.77 -0.85
CA VAL A 22 14.80 -3.04 -2.03
C VAL A 22 13.89 -4.22 -1.74
N ILE A 23 12.59 -3.94 -1.63
CA ILE A 23 11.56 -4.93 -1.35
C ILE A 23 10.77 -5.18 -2.63
N GLU A 24 10.86 -6.41 -3.13
CA GLU A 24 10.06 -6.87 -4.27
C GLU A 24 8.89 -7.75 -3.81
N LEU A 25 7.71 -7.47 -4.37
CA LEU A 25 6.50 -8.23 -4.12
C LEU A 25 5.83 -8.61 -5.45
N ILE A 26 5.70 -9.91 -5.72
CA ILE A 26 4.96 -10.43 -6.87
C ILE A 26 3.70 -11.15 -6.36
N THR A 27 2.51 -10.68 -6.77
CA THR A 27 1.25 -11.27 -6.31
C THR A 27 0.14 -11.21 -7.35
N GLU A 28 -0.90 -12.03 -7.13
CA GLU A 28 -2.16 -11.92 -7.85
C GLU A 28 -3.00 -10.79 -7.25
N ALA A 29 -3.55 -9.93 -8.11
CA ALA A 29 -4.40 -8.81 -7.73
C ALA A 29 -5.66 -8.76 -8.59
N LYS A 30 -6.69 -8.08 -8.08
CA LYS A 30 -7.88 -7.71 -8.82
C LYS A 30 -7.77 -6.24 -9.22
N LEU A 31 -7.73 -6.01 -10.53
CA LEU A 31 -7.77 -4.68 -11.14
C LEU A 31 -9.20 -4.30 -11.50
N GLU A 32 -9.57 -3.09 -11.13
CA GLU A 32 -10.81 -2.43 -11.54
C GLU A 32 -10.47 -1.08 -12.15
N LYS A 33 -10.91 -0.86 -13.38
CA LYS A 33 -10.72 0.39 -14.11
C LYS A 33 -12.01 1.19 -14.01
N LEU A 34 -11.95 2.35 -13.37
CA LEU A 34 -13.03 3.32 -13.32
C LEU A 34 -12.71 4.48 -14.28
N LYS A 35 -13.69 5.35 -14.54
CA LYS A 35 -13.51 6.49 -15.45
C LYS A 35 -12.36 7.41 -15.03
N ASP A 36 -12.19 7.62 -13.73
CA ASP A 36 -11.27 8.62 -13.17
C ASP A 36 -10.13 8.01 -12.33
N CYS A 37 -10.13 6.68 -12.12
CA CYS A 37 -9.11 6.01 -11.32
C CYS A 37 -8.98 4.51 -11.60
N PHE A 38 -7.86 3.96 -11.16
CA PHE A 38 -7.60 2.53 -11.11
C PHE A 38 -7.66 2.05 -9.67
N ILE A 39 -8.29 0.90 -9.44
CA ILE A 39 -8.29 0.24 -8.13
C ILE A 39 -7.61 -1.11 -8.27
N VAL A 40 -6.52 -1.31 -7.51
CA VAL A 40 -5.81 -2.58 -7.41
C VAL A 40 -6.05 -3.13 -6.01
N ASN A 41 -6.62 -4.33 -5.90
CA ASN A 41 -6.80 -5.03 -4.64
C ASN A 41 -5.98 -6.30 -4.64
N TYR A 42 -5.13 -6.50 -3.65
CA TYR A 42 -4.38 -7.74 -3.49
C TYR A 42 -4.45 -8.23 -2.05
N ASP A 43 -4.33 -9.54 -1.89
CA ASP A 43 -4.39 -10.20 -0.59
C ASP A 43 -2.96 -10.60 -0.20
N GLU A 44 -2.48 -10.03 0.90
CA GLU A 44 -1.12 -10.25 1.44
C GLU A 44 -1.07 -11.52 2.31
N SER A 45 -2.22 -12.12 2.63
CA SER A 45 -2.32 -13.35 3.43
C SER A 45 -1.72 -14.56 2.73
N LYS A 46 -1.59 -14.52 1.40
CA LYS A 46 -0.97 -15.59 0.61
C LYS A 46 0.56 -15.53 0.64
N ILE A 47 1.13 -14.41 1.11
CA ILE A 47 2.56 -14.08 0.95
C ILE A 47 3.25 -13.95 2.30
N THR A 48 2.50 -13.50 3.32
CA THR A 48 3.01 -13.29 4.67
C THR A 48 2.45 -14.34 5.63
N GLU A 49 3.16 -14.64 6.72
CA GLU A 49 2.62 -15.41 7.86
C GLU A 49 1.40 -14.73 8.51
N HIS A 50 1.15 -13.45 8.21
CA HIS A 50 0.02 -12.66 8.68
C HIS A 50 -1.23 -12.88 7.82
N LYS A 51 -1.88 -14.03 8.03
CA LYS A 51 -3.17 -14.34 7.42
C LYS A 51 -4.21 -13.26 7.74
N GLY A 52 -4.86 -12.72 6.71
CA GLY A 52 -5.97 -11.76 6.80
C GLY A 52 -5.66 -10.35 6.32
N SER A 53 -4.44 -10.05 5.89
CA SER A 53 -4.06 -8.71 5.42
C SER A 53 -4.41 -8.51 3.95
N ARG A 54 -5.08 -7.40 3.64
CA ARG A 54 -5.48 -6.99 2.29
C ARG A 54 -5.09 -5.55 2.06
N THR A 55 -4.56 -5.28 0.87
CA THR A 55 -4.18 -3.93 0.48
C THR A 55 -4.97 -3.51 -0.75
N ARG A 56 -5.50 -2.29 -0.68
CA ARG A 56 -6.21 -1.60 -1.75
C ARG A 56 -5.46 -0.35 -2.13
N LEU A 57 -5.05 -0.27 -3.39
CA LEU A 57 -4.49 0.92 -4.01
C LEU A 57 -5.56 1.57 -4.87
N LYS A 58 -5.83 2.85 -4.65
CA LYS A 58 -6.62 3.70 -5.55
C LYS A 58 -5.70 4.72 -6.18
N ILE A 59 -5.53 4.64 -7.48
CA ILE A 59 -4.59 5.46 -8.24
C ILE A 59 -5.41 6.40 -9.12
N TYR A 60 -5.35 7.68 -8.82
CA TYR A 60 -5.93 8.76 -9.59
C TYR A 60 -4.83 9.42 -10.42
N LYS A 61 -5.19 10.40 -11.26
CA LYS A 61 -4.24 11.13 -12.10
C LYS A 61 -3.18 11.91 -11.29
N ASP A 62 -3.59 12.52 -10.18
CA ASP A 62 -2.77 13.43 -9.38
C ASP A 62 -2.48 12.91 -7.96
N LYS A 63 -3.15 11.83 -7.54
CA LYS A 63 -3.06 11.30 -6.17
C LYS A 63 -3.16 9.79 -6.13
N MET A 64 -2.61 9.19 -5.08
CA MET A 64 -2.73 7.78 -4.76
C MET A 64 -3.18 7.60 -3.31
N LEU A 65 -4.11 6.68 -3.09
CA LEU A 65 -4.52 6.26 -1.76
C LEU A 65 -4.22 4.78 -1.57
N MET A 66 -3.44 4.45 -0.54
CA MET A 66 -3.17 3.09 -0.11
C MET A 66 -3.94 2.83 1.18
N ILE A 67 -4.74 1.76 1.18
CA ILE A 67 -5.49 1.31 2.34
C ILE A 67 -5.09 -0.14 2.60
N LYS A 68 -4.46 -0.39 3.74
CA LYS A 68 -4.17 -1.73 4.24
C LYS A 68 -5.15 -2.07 5.35
N VAL A 69 -5.79 -3.22 5.26
CA VAL A 69 -6.73 -3.74 6.25
C VAL A 69 -6.28 -5.14 6.65
N GLY A 70 -6.05 -5.37 7.93
CA GLY A 70 -5.57 -6.64 8.46
C GLY A 70 -5.28 -6.53 9.95
N VAL A 71 -4.30 -7.31 10.43
CA VAL A 71 -3.77 -7.17 11.81
C VAL A 71 -3.21 -5.77 12.04
N PHE A 72 -2.56 -5.22 11.02
CA PHE A 72 -2.14 -3.82 10.95
C PHE A 72 -2.99 -3.14 9.89
N SER A 73 -3.72 -2.09 10.29
CA SER A 73 -4.48 -1.27 9.35
C SER A 73 -3.77 0.06 9.15
N SER A 74 -3.68 0.50 7.90
CA SER A 74 -3.10 1.80 7.60
C SER A 74 -3.81 2.47 6.45
N LYS A 75 -3.81 3.80 6.48
CA LYS A 75 -4.29 4.63 5.39
C LYS A 75 -3.22 5.66 5.06
N MET A 76 -2.71 5.59 3.85
CA MET A 76 -1.70 6.51 3.34
C MET A 76 -2.22 7.24 2.10
N GLU A 77 -2.11 8.57 2.10
CA GLU A 77 -2.48 9.41 0.96
C GLU A 77 -1.24 10.13 0.40
N PHE A 78 -1.04 10.01 -0.90
CA PHE A 78 0.09 10.58 -1.61
C PHE A 78 -0.43 11.52 -2.70
N GLN A 79 -0.07 12.80 -2.65
CA GLN A 79 -0.36 13.78 -3.69
C GLN A 79 0.87 14.68 -3.87
N GLN A 80 1.24 14.97 -5.11
CA GLN A 80 2.38 15.84 -5.39
C GLN A 80 2.18 17.21 -4.72
N GLY A 81 3.20 17.68 -3.99
CA GLY A 81 3.19 18.98 -3.33
C GLY A 81 2.33 19.06 -2.05
N LYS A 82 1.77 17.95 -1.57
CA LYS A 82 1.04 17.91 -0.30
C LYS A 82 1.61 16.85 0.64
N LYS A 83 1.65 17.20 1.92
CA LYS A 83 1.90 16.25 3.02
C LYS A 83 0.58 15.83 3.63
N TYR A 84 0.48 14.57 4.03
CA TYR A 84 -0.68 14.00 4.69
C TYR A 84 -0.24 13.26 5.95
N SER A 85 -0.99 13.44 7.04
CA SER A 85 -0.86 12.57 8.22
C SER A 85 -1.41 11.19 7.86
N ASN A 86 -0.56 10.19 7.94
CA ASN A 86 -0.88 8.80 7.66
C ASN A 86 -1.16 8.06 8.97
N LEU A 87 -2.32 7.42 9.07
CA LEU A 87 -2.70 6.67 10.27
C LEU A 87 -2.18 5.24 10.16
N TYR A 88 -1.51 4.75 11.19
CA TYR A 88 -1.07 3.38 11.35
C TYR A 88 -1.65 2.77 12.63
N SER A 89 -2.64 1.90 12.50
CA SER A 89 -3.32 1.25 13.61
C SER A 89 -2.83 -0.20 13.77
N THR A 90 -2.43 -0.53 14.99
CA THR A 90 -2.05 -1.87 15.42
C THR A 90 -3.05 -2.37 16.47
N PRO A 91 -3.08 -3.68 16.78
CA PRO A 91 -3.93 -4.20 17.86
C PRO A 91 -3.60 -3.64 19.24
N TYR A 92 -2.44 -2.99 19.38
CA TYR A 92 -1.92 -2.43 20.63
C TYR A 92 -2.05 -0.91 20.72
N GLY A 93 -2.58 -0.24 19.69
CA GLY A 93 -2.69 1.21 19.64
C GLY A 93 -2.51 1.76 18.22
N SER A 94 -2.80 3.05 18.03
CA SER A 94 -2.60 3.75 16.75
C SER A 94 -1.45 4.76 16.86
N PHE A 95 -0.67 4.85 15.79
CA PHE A 95 0.41 5.80 15.59
C PHE A 95 0.04 6.73 14.42
N ASP A 96 0.23 8.02 14.61
CA ASP A 96 0.22 9.00 13.52
C ASP A 96 1.63 9.10 12.95
N LEU A 97 1.77 8.89 11.63
CA LEU A 97 2.98 9.18 10.87
C LEU A 97 2.77 10.46 10.06
N GLU A 98 3.70 11.42 10.17
CA GLU A 98 3.74 12.65 9.36
C GLU A 98 4.71 12.55 8.18
#